data_AF-A0A1F4TL17-F1
#
_entry.id   AF-A0A1F4TL17-F1
#
_cell.length_a   1.000
_cell.length_b   1.000
_cell.length_c   1.000
_cell.angle_alpha   90.00
_cell.angle_beta   90.00
_cell.angle_gamma   90.00
#
_symmetry.space_group_name_H-M   'P 1'
#
loop_
_entity.id
_entity.type
_entity.pdbx_description
1 polymer ?
#
loop_
_entity_poly.entity_id
_entity_poly.type
_entity_poly.pdbx_seq_one_letter_code
_entity_poly.pdbx_strand_id
1 'polypeptide(L)'
;MKLNDKIRDRKIVYLFRKKPEIAFELALLYFTLAKRKEARKQVVEACQKSVYWLKQAGIEVARHLHLLSPFGQLEEIERILVNNKASLSSAGKC
;
A
#
# COMPACT_ATOMS: atom_id res chain seq x y z
N MET A 1 -13.15 -8.02 -12.03
CA MET A 1 -13.46 -7.17 -10.86
C MET A 1 -12.63 -5.89 -10.91
N LYS A 2 -13.23 -4.71 -10.71
CA LYS A 2 -12.51 -3.43 -10.80
C LYS A 2 -11.59 -3.28 -9.57
N LEU A 3 -10.48 -2.55 -9.71
CA LEU A 3 -9.49 -2.37 -8.64
C LEU A 3 -10.09 -1.76 -7.36
N ASN A 4 -11.04 -0.83 -7.52
CA ASN A 4 -11.75 -0.21 -6.40
C ASN A 4 -12.62 -1.20 -5.61
N ASP A 5 -13.18 -2.22 -6.27
CA ASP A 5 -13.96 -3.27 -5.61
C ASP A 5 -13.03 -4.12 -4.73
N LYS A 6 -11.86 -4.51 -5.28
CA LYS A 6 -10.81 -5.22 -4.50
C LYS A 6 -10.39 -4.43 -3.26
N ILE A 7 -10.20 -3.12 -3.40
CA ILE A 7 -9.86 -2.24 -2.27
C ILE A 7 -10.98 -2.25 -1.23
N ARG A 8 -12.24 -2.12 -1.66
CA ARG A 8 -13.40 -2.12 -0.75
C ARG A 8 -13.49 -3.43 0.02
N ASP A 9 -13.44 -4.55 -0.68
CA ASP A 9 -13.53 -5.88 -0.08
C ASP A 9 -12.39 -6.07 0.94
N ARG A 10 -11.16 -5.70 0.56
CA ARG A 10 -10.02 -5.89 1.45
C ARG A 10 -10.07 -4.99 2.69
N LYS A 11 -10.64 -3.78 2.59
CA LYS A 11 -10.93 -2.93 3.76
C LYS A 11 -11.94 -3.58 4.69
N ILE A 12 -12.99 -4.20 4.17
CA ILE A 12 -13.98 -4.93 4.96
C ILE A 12 -13.30 -6.08 5.70
N VAL A 13 -12.48 -6.89 5.00
CA VAL A 13 -11.74 -7.98 5.65
C VAL A 13 -10.80 -7.45 6.75
N TYR A 14 -10.11 -6.32 6.51
CA TYR A 14 -9.26 -5.70 7.53
C TYR A 14 -10.05 -5.26 8.77
N LEU A 15 -11.25 -4.71 8.58
CA LEU A 15 -12.10 -4.28 9.69
C LEU A 15 -12.42 -5.43 10.66
N PHE A 16 -12.66 -6.64 10.12
CA PHE A 16 -12.95 -7.82 10.93
C PHE A 16 -11.70 -8.50 11.50
N ARG A 17 -10.60 -8.54 10.75
CA ARG A 17 -9.43 -9.36 11.11
C ARG A 17 -8.26 -8.58 11.71
N LYS A 18 -8.15 -7.28 11.42
CA LYS A 18 -7.07 -6.35 11.84
C LYS A 18 -5.66 -6.93 11.69
N LYS A 19 -5.46 -7.73 10.64
CA LYS A 19 -4.20 -8.43 10.37
C LYS A 19 -3.23 -7.54 9.55
N PRO A 20 -1.94 -7.44 9.93
CA PRO A 20 -0.94 -6.66 9.20
C PRO A 20 -0.81 -7.05 7.72
N GLU A 21 -1.00 -8.32 7.38
CA GLU A 21 -0.91 -8.83 6.01
C GLU A 21 -2.00 -8.23 5.12
N ILE A 22 -3.19 -8.03 5.66
CA ILE A 22 -4.31 -7.41 4.95
C ILE A 22 -4.04 -5.91 4.75
N ALA A 23 -3.47 -5.25 5.76
CA ALA A 23 -3.02 -3.86 5.62
C ALA A 23 -1.94 -3.75 4.53
N PHE A 24 -0.97 -4.66 4.49
CA PHE A 24 0.03 -4.67 3.44
C PHE A 24 -0.60 -4.83 2.05
N GLU A 25 -1.54 -5.76 1.89
CA GLU A 25 -2.24 -5.92 0.62
C GLU A 25 -3.03 -4.68 0.21
N LEU A 26 -3.65 -3.98 1.17
CA LEU A 26 -4.28 -2.69 0.92
C LEU A 26 -3.27 -1.64 0.44
N ALA A 27 -2.06 -1.61 1.02
CA ALA A 27 -0.99 -0.74 0.54
C ALA A 27 -0.62 -1.03 -0.92
N LEU A 28 -0.48 -2.31 -1.28
CA LEU A 28 -0.19 -2.75 -2.64
C LEU A 28 -1.31 -2.37 -3.63
N LEU A 29 -2.57 -2.51 -3.22
CA LEU A 29 -3.72 -2.13 -4.07
C LEU A 29 -3.76 -0.62 -4.33
N TYR A 30 -3.47 0.21 -3.33
CA TYR A 30 -3.39 1.66 -3.50
C TYR A 30 -2.17 2.10 -4.32
N PHE A 31 -1.03 1.42 -4.17
CA PHE A 31 0.12 1.61 -5.05
C PHE A 31 -0.22 1.27 -6.51
N THR A 32 -0.89 0.14 -6.74
CA THR A 32 -1.36 -0.26 -8.07
C THR A 32 -2.35 0.76 -8.63
N LEU A 33 -3.20 1.34 -7.79
CA LEU A 33 -4.11 2.41 -8.18
C LEU A 33 -3.32 3.63 -8.63
N ALA A 34 -2.30 4.06 -7.86
CA ALA A 34 -1.45 5.19 -8.17
C ALA A 34 -0.75 5.04 -9.54
N LYS A 35 -0.19 3.86 -9.86
CA LYS A 35 0.44 3.58 -11.17
C LYS A 35 -0.55 3.67 -12.36
N ARG A 36 -1.85 3.53 -12.12
CA ARG A 36 -2.90 3.62 -13.15
C ARG A 36 -3.48 5.03 -13.30
N LYS A 37 -2.96 6.02 -12.55
CA LYS A 37 -3.43 7.41 -12.63
C LYS A 37 -2.45 8.26 -13.41
N GLU A 38 -3.00 9.13 -14.25
CA GLU A 38 -2.23 10.13 -15.01
C GLU A 38 -2.25 11.48 -14.29
N ALA A 39 -3.34 11.80 -13.59
CA ALA A 39 -3.47 13.03 -12.85
C ALA A 39 -2.61 13.02 -11.58
N ARG A 40 -1.64 13.93 -11.50
CA ARG A 40 -0.73 14.12 -10.36
C ARG A 40 -1.42 14.07 -8.99
N LYS A 41 -2.55 14.76 -8.84
CA LYS A 41 -3.32 14.81 -7.59
C LYS A 41 -3.81 13.41 -7.16
N GLN A 42 -4.25 12.60 -8.12
CA GLN A 42 -4.75 11.26 -7.85
C GLN A 42 -3.61 10.28 -7.52
N VAL A 43 -2.43 10.48 -8.12
CA VAL A 43 -1.21 9.74 -7.75
C VAL A 43 -0.84 10.02 -6.29
N VAL A 44 -0.77 11.30 -5.90
CA VAL A 44 -0.45 11.70 -4.52
C VAL A 44 -1.45 11.13 -3.52
N GLU A 45 -2.75 11.25 -3.79
CA GLU A 45 -3.79 10.71 -2.91
C GLU A 45 -3.66 9.18 -2.74
N ALA A 46 -3.40 8.46 -3.83
CA ALA A 46 -3.20 7.02 -3.78
C ALA A 46 -1.89 6.63 -3.07
N CYS A 47 -0.81 7.40 -3.23
CA CYS A 47 0.45 7.21 -2.49
C CYS A 47 0.24 7.40 -0.99
N GLN A 48 -0.45 8.46 -0.57
CA GLN A 48 -0.77 8.72 0.84
C GLN A 48 -1.56 7.56 1.45
N LYS A 49 -2.55 7.02 0.72
CA LYS A 49 -3.31 5.84 1.17
C LYS A 49 -2.43 4.60 1.25
N SER A 50 -1.53 4.38 0.29
CA SER A 50 -0.56 3.27 0.34
C SER A 50 0.33 3.37 1.58
N VAL A 51 0.90 4.55 1.84
CA VAL A 51 1.73 4.83 3.03
C VAL A 51 0.96 4.63 4.33
N TYR A 52 -0.29 5.07 4.40
CA TYR A 52 -1.14 4.83 5.56
C TYR A 52 -1.23 3.32 5.87
N TRP A 53 -1.50 2.51 4.85
CA TRP A 53 -1.64 1.07 5.01
C TRP A 53 -0.31 0.36 5.31
N LEU A 54 0.82 0.83 4.78
CA LEU A 54 2.15 0.34 5.18
C LEU A 54 2.39 0.54 6.68
N LYS A 55 2.04 1.72 7.21
CA LYS A 55 2.14 1.99 8.65
C LYS A 55 1.22 1.10 9.48
N GLN A 56 0.00 0.84 9.00
CA GLN A 56 -0.93 -0.11 9.64
C GLN A 56 -0.39 -1.55 9.63
N ALA A 57 0.41 -1.91 8.62
CA ALA A 57 1.10 -3.19 8.54
C ALA A 57 2.36 -3.27 9.43
N GLY A 58 2.67 -2.22 10.20
CA GLY A 58 3.87 -2.14 11.04
C GLY A 58 5.16 -1.85 10.27
N ILE A 59 5.06 -1.44 9.00
CA ILE A 59 6.24 -1.10 8.18
C ILE A 59 6.63 0.34 8.41
N GLU A 60 7.90 0.55 8.71
CA GLU A 60 8.48 1.88 8.80
C GLU A 60 8.57 2.52 7.42
N VAL A 61 8.04 3.74 7.30
CA VAL A 61 8.10 4.54 6.08
C VAL A 61 8.89 5.79 6.36
N ALA A 62 9.89 6.08 5.52
CA ALA A 62 10.77 7.21 5.71
C ALA A 62 9.99 8.53 5.78
N ARG A 63 10.30 9.36 6.79
CA ARG A 63 9.61 10.64 7.02
C ARG A 63 9.72 11.58 5.83
N HIS A 64 10.83 11.56 5.09
CA HIS A 64 11.06 12.44 3.95
C HIS A 64 10.24 12.08 2.70
N LEU A 65 9.50 10.97 2.69
CA LEU A 65 8.75 10.52 1.51
C LEU A 65 7.79 11.60 0.99
N HIS A 66 7.14 12.36 1.88
CA HIS A 66 6.23 13.45 1.47
C HIS A 66 6.92 14.62 0.75
N LEU A 67 8.24 14.75 0.88
CA LEU A 67 9.05 15.77 0.21
C LEU A 67 9.43 15.37 -1.21
N LEU A 68 9.28 14.09 -1.56
CA LEU A 68 9.57 13.59 -2.91
C LEU A 68 8.51 14.03 -3.91
N SER A 69 8.91 14.10 -5.18
CA SER A 69 7.97 14.23 -6.29
C SER A 69 6.97 13.06 -6.28
N PRO A 70 5.77 13.20 -6.86
CA PRO A 70 4.79 12.10 -6.86
C PRO A 70 5.31 10.79 -7.46
N PHE A 71 6.20 10.86 -8.45
CA PHE A 71 6.86 9.68 -9.02
C PHE A 71 7.98 9.17 -8.11
N GLY A 72 8.74 10.03 -7.44
CA GLY A 72 9.70 9.61 -6.42
C GLY A 72 9.02 8.93 -5.22
N GLN A 73 7.82 9.39 -4.84
CA GLN A 73 6.98 8.71 -3.84
C GLN A 73 6.58 7.31 -4.31
N LEU A 74 6.20 7.16 -5.58
CA LEU A 74 5.86 5.85 -6.16
C LEU A 74 7.04 4.89 -6.12
N GLU A 75 8.22 5.32 -6.56
CA GLU A 75 9.43 4.51 -6.57
C GLU A 75 9.81 4.06 -5.16
N GLU A 76 9.75 4.97 -4.19
CA GLU A 76 10.07 4.66 -2.80
C GLU A 76 9.06 3.68 -2.19
N ILE A 77 7.77 3.85 -2.46
CA ILE A 77 6.72 2.92 -2.04
C ILE A 77 6.94 1.54 -2.70
N GLU A 78 7.29 1.50 -3.99
CA GLU A 78 7.59 0.24 -4.72
C GLU A 78 8.75 -0.49 -4.06
N ARG A 79 9.83 0.23 -3.72
CA ARG A 79 11.00 -0.32 -3.01
C ARG A 79 10.61 -0.92 -1.67
N ILE A 80 9.82 -0.20 -0.87
CA ILE A 80 9.34 -0.69 0.44
C ILE A 80 8.49 -1.96 0.26
N LEU A 81 7.56 -1.97 -0.69
CA LEU A 81 6.70 -3.11 -0.99
C LEU A 81 7.50 -4.34 -1.43
N VAL A 82 8.51 -4.17 -2.29
CA VAL A 82 9.36 -5.27 -2.76
C VAL A 82 10.19 -5.84 -1.61
N ASN A 83 10.83 -4.99 -0.81
CA ASN A 83 11.70 -5.42 0.29
C ASN A 83 10.92 -6.15 1.40
N ASN A 84 9.66 -5.79 1.61
CA ASN A 84 8.80 -6.39 2.65
C ASN A 84 7.87 -7.48 2.12
N LYS A 85 7.97 -7.83 0.83
CA LYS A 85 7.15 -8.89 0.20
C LYS A 85 7.35 -10.25 0.88
N ALA A 86 8.57 -10.53 1.37
CA ALA A 86 8.91 -11.77 2.05
C ALA A 86 8.19 -11.94 3.40
N SER A 87 7.88 -10.83 4.08
CA SER A 87 7.22 -10.81 5.40
C SER A 87 5.80 -11.40 5.38
N LEU A 88 5.23 -11.67 4.20
CA LEU A 88 3.89 -12.21 4.01
C LEU A 88 3.88 -13.69 3.61
N SER A 89 5.02 -14.24 3.21
CA SER A 89 5.14 -15.63 2.76
C SER A 89 5.36 -16.62 3.92
N SER A 90 5.69 -16.14 5.11
CA SER A 90 5.98 -16.96 6.30
C SER A 90 4.75 -17.23 7.18
N ALA A 91 3.61 -16.57 6.95
CA ALA A 91 2.38 -16.73 7.75
C ALA A 91 1.44 -17.87 7.27
N GLY A 92 1.89 -18.69 6.30
CA GLY A 92 1.10 -19.78 5.69
C GLY A 92 1.59 -21.20 5.97
N LYS A 93 2.53 -21.38 6.90
CA LYS A 93 3.01 -22.70 7.33
C LYS A 93 2.98 -22.82 8.85
N CYS A 94 1.81 -23.11 9.39
CA CYS A 94 1.60 -23.87 10.63
C CYS A 94 0.29 -24.63 10.47
#